data_AF-A0AAN4WHE0-F1
#
_entry.id   AF-A0AAN4WHE0-F1
#
_cell.length_a   1.000
_cell.length_b   1.000
_cell.length_c   1.000
_cell.angle_alpha   90.00
_cell.angle_beta   90.00
_cell.angle_gamma   90.00
#
_symmetry.space_group_name_H-M   'P 1'
#
loop_
_entity.id
_entity.type
_entity.pdbx_description
1 polymer ?
#
loop_
_entity_poly.entity_id
_entity_poly.type
_entity_poly.pdbx_seq_one_letter_code
_entity_poly.pdbx_strand_id
1 'polypeptide(L)'
;MMKKILCTIILLWLLVPGWAQEFKVASFRLLPNDITAWVNPVRDLNDEACALIKVVGNRDFAFSTPLGIVQRKNEVGEIWLYVPNGTRKITIKHPRWGVLRDYKFPVTLESRLTYELVIEEPLLKVEEEYPRVRKVLRPLPNASLDESLRAMPTGKLKSRRLAFTSLLTVGWDHERPAFGVMLACMKKHGLYVHGQADLKSLSVDGECRKDGSIPSTGDTPYYTGSEKYSRYAFLAGGIHSIASLCYLYEGVGYGKRQVAWETIEGLKLRNKDYSYKGIAAELGLLVKVRKMALTLGVITIKGEYWEPTVGVGINF
;
A
#
# COMPACT_ATOMS: atom_id res chain seq x y z
N MET A 1 2.27 -28.13 23.45
CA MET A 1 2.88 -26.81 23.70
C MET A 1 2.81 -25.85 22.51
N MET A 2 3.00 -26.32 21.26
CA MET A 2 2.99 -25.46 20.04
C MET A 2 1.64 -24.81 19.71
N LYS A 3 0.49 -25.49 19.94
CA LYS A 3 -0.85 -24.88 19.74
C LYS A 3 -1.10 -23.66 20.64
N LYS A 4 -0.61 -23.69 21.90
CA LYS A 4 -0.74 -22.56 22.83
C LYS A 4 0.10 -21.36 22.37
N ILE A 5 1.29 -21.60 21.84
CA ILE A 5 2.20 -20.55 21.32
C ILE A 5 1.61 -19.90 20.05
N LEU A 6 1.04 -20.70 19.15
CA LEU A 6 0.37 -20.19 17.95
C LEU A 6 -0.86 -19.35 18.31
N CYS A 7 -1.70 -19.81 19.24
CA CYS A 7 -2.84 -19.04 19.73
C CYS A 7 -2.42 -17.74 20.42
N THR A 8 -1.33 -17.73 21.20
CA THR A 8 -0.83 -16.50 21.83
C THR A 8 -0.30 -15.49 20.82
N ILE A 9 0.32 -15.93 19.72
CA ILE A 9 0.82 -15.04 18.67
C ILE A 9 -0.34 -14.43 17.87
N ILE A 10 -1.38 -15.22 17.56
CA ILE A 10 -2.60 -14.74 16.90
C ILE A 10 -3.35 -13.75 17.81
N LEU A 11 -3.44 -14.04 19.12
CA LEU A 11 -4.05 -13.15 20.10
C LEU A 11 -3.26 -11.84 20.27
N LEU A 12 -1.93 -11.89 20.16
CA LEU A 12 -1.06 -10.71 20.22
C LEU A 12 -1.18 -9.83 18.96
N TRP A 13 -1.47 -10.41 17.79
CA TRP A 13 -1.78 -9.68 16.55
C TRP A 13 -3.16 -9.00 16.60
N LEU A 14 -4.13 -9.58 17.31
CA LEU A 14 -5.45 -8.98 17.55
C LEU A 14 -5.41 -7.81 18.55
N LEU A 15 -4.31 -7.64 19.29
CA LEU A 15 -4.14 -6.59 20.30
C LEU A 15 -3.46 -5.33 19.77
N VAL A 16 -3.17 -5.23 18.46
CA VAL A 16 -2.68 -3.97 17.89
C VAL A 16 -3.86 -2.99 17.84
N PRO A 17 -3.86 -1.91 18.63
CA PRO A 17 -4.86 -0.87 18.46
C PRO A 17 -4.68 -0.29 17.06
N GLY A 18 -5.72 -0.37 16.23
CA GLY A 18 -5.78 0.40 15.00
C GLY A 18 -5.75 1.87 15.36
N TRP A 19 -4.63 2.56 15.11
CA TRP A 19 -4.56 4.00 15.22
C TRP A 19 -5.35 4.58 14.04
N ALA A 20 -6.64 4.81 14.25
CA ALA A 20 -7.42 5.61 13.33
C ALA A 20 -6.88 7.04 13.37
N GLN A 21 -6.53 7.60 12.21
CA GLN A 21 -6.22 9.03 12.11
C GLN A 21 -7.52 9.81 12.31
N GLU A 22 -7.70 10.35 13.50
CA GLU A 22 -8.84 11.19 13.86
C GLU A 22 -8.42 12.67 13.80
N PHE A 23 -9.29 13.51 13.23
CA PHE A 23 -9.13 14.96 13.24
C PHE A 23 -9.88 15.55 14.43
N LYS A 24 -9.43 16.69 14.94
CA LYS A 24 -10.08 17.39 16.07
C LYS A 24 -10.27 18.86 15.79
N VAL A 25 -11.16 19.50 16.54
CA VAL A 25 -11.28 20.97 16.53
C VAL A 25 -10.18 21.54 17.42
N ALA A 26 -9.28 22.34 16.85
CA ALA A 26 -8.18 22.97 17.58
C ALA A 26 -8.67 24.17 18.40
N SER A 27 -9.46 25.04 17.76
CA SER A 27 -9.98 26.25 18.40
C SER A 27 -11.28 26.71 17.77
N PHE A 28 -12.06 27.43 18.57
CA PHE A 28 -13.24 28.15 18.12
C PHE A 28 -13.31 29.50 18.86
N ARG A 29 -13.36 30.61 18.12
CA ARG A 29 -13.38 31.96 18.70
C ARG A 29 -14.17 32.96 17.86
N LEU A 30 -14.66 34.01 18.51
CA LEU A 30 -15.25 35.17 17.85
C LEU A 30 -14.14 36.02 17.19
N LEU A 31 -14.40 36.53 15.98
CA LEU A 31 -13.54 37.48 15.28
C LEU A 31 -14.19 38.87 15.26
N PRO A 32 -14.00 39.71 16.30
CA PRO A 32 -14.68 40.99 16.42
C PRO A 32 -14.27 42.02 15.34
N ASN A 33 -13.04 41.91 14.83
CA ASN A 33 -12.51 42.81 13.80
C ASN A 33 -13.01 42.42 12.39
N ASP A 34 -13.64 41.25 12.23
CA ASP A 34 -14.10 40.76 10.94
C ASP A 34 -15.58 41.04 10.75
N ILE A 35 -15.86 42.16 10.08
CA ILE A 35 -17.22 42.66 9.81
C ILE A 35 -17.86 42.03 8.56
N THR A 36 -17.31 40.94 8.01
CA THR A 36 -17.81 40.36 6.75
C THR A 36 -19.29 40.00 6.81
N ALA A 37 -19.74 39.34 7.87
CA ALA A 37 -21.15 38.96 8.07
C ALA A 37 -22.08 40.16 8.26
N TRP A 38 -21.52 41.30 8.68
CA TRP A 38 -22.27 42.54 8.86
C TRP A 38 -22.44 43.29 7.53
N VAL A 39 -21.38 43.38 6.74
CA VAL A 39 -21.36 44.11 5.45
C VAL A 39 -22.14 43.36 4.37
N ASN A 40 -21.97 42.05 4.28
CA ASN A 40 -22.62 41.20 3.28
C ASN A 40 -23.50 40.13 3.99
N PRO A 41 -24.64 40.53 4.58
CA PRO A 41 -25.46 39.61 5.34
C PRO A 41 -26.19 38.63 4.42
N VAL A 42 -26.05 37.34 4.70
CA VAL A 42 -26.88 36.28 4.11
C VAL A 42 -28.05 36.05 5.07
N ARG A 43 -29.28 36.03 4.56
CA ARG A 43 -30.48 35.85 5.37
C ARG A 43 -30.98 34.41 5.31
N ASP A 44 -31.49 33.93 6.43
CA ASP A 44 -32.11 32.61 6.52
C ASP A 44 -33.58 32.62 6.07
N LEU A 45 -34.29 31.50 6.27
CA LEU A 45 -35.71 31.35 5.90
C LEU A 45 -36.65 32.28 6.69
N ASN A 46 -36.20 32.84 7.82
CA ASN A 46 -36.97 33.72 8.69
C ASN A 46 -36.62 35.21 8.47
N ASP A 47 -35.87 35.52 7.39
CA ASP A 47 -35.33 36.86 7.10
C ASP A 47 -34.34 37.37 8.16
N GLU A 48 -33.83 36.51 9.06
CA GLU A 48 -32.80 36.86 10.03
C GLU A 48 -31.41 36.76 9.38
N ALA A 49 -30.52 37.70 9.71
CA ALA A 49 -29.15 37.65 9.21
C ALA A 49 -28.37 36.50 9.87
N CYS A 50 -27.68 35.71 9.06
CA CYS A 50 -26.88 34.58 9.52
C CYS A 50 -25.63 35.02 10.28
N ALA A 51 -25.12 34.13 11.12
CA ALA A 51 -23.75 34.18 11.60
C ALA A 51 -22.82 33.58 10.53
N LEU A 52 -21.57 34.05 10.48
CA LEU A 52 -20.55 33.51 9.58
C LEU A 52 -19.53 32.70 10.38
N ILE A 53 -19.27 31.46 9.97
CA ILE A 53 -18.14 30.66 10.47
C ILE A 53 -17.11 30.55 9.36
N LYS A 54 -15.90 31.01 9.64
CA LYS A 54 -14.71 30.80 8.81
C LYS A 54 -13.96 29.59 9.33
N VAL A 55 -14.05 28.49 8.59
CA VAL A 55 -13.37 27.24 8.93
C VAL A 55 -12.00 27.22 8.30
N VAL A 56 -10.95 27.16 9.12
CA VAL A 56 -9.56 26.98 8.69
C VAL A 56 -9.30 25.48 8.59
N GLY A 57 -9.18 24.98 7.37
CA GLY A 57 -8.95 23.56 7.07
C GLY A 57 -9.17 23.24 5.60
N ASN A 58 -8.94 21.98 5.21
CA ASN A 58 -9.08 21.49 3.85
C ASN A 58 -10.53 21.57 3.33
N ARG A 59 -10.70 21.95 2.06
CA ARG A 59 -11.99 22.04 1.35
C ARG A 59 -12.76 20.71 1.33
N ASP A 60 -12.09 19.59 1.52
CA ASP A 60 -12.66 18.24 1.57
C ASP A 60 -13.58 18.00 2.79
N PHE A 61 -13.57 18.90 3.79
CA PHE A 61 -14.51 18.83 4.89
C PHE A 61 -15.95 19.14 4.44
N ALA A 62 -16.89 18.35 4.97
CA ALA A 62 -18.31 18.54 4.82
C ALA A 62 -18.95 18.83 6.20
N PHE A 63 -19.97 19.69 6.21
CA PHE A 63 -20.53 20.25 7.44
C PHE A 63 -22.04 20.01 7.50
N SER A 64 -22.58 19.92 8.71
CA SER A 64 -24.03 19.79 8.94
C SER A 64 -24.38 20.42 10.29
N THR A 65 -25.41 21.25 10.35
CA THR A 65 -25.93 21.86 11.59
C THR A 65 -27.39 21.48 11.78
N PRO A 66 -27.93 21.46 13.01
CA PRO A 66 -29.35 21.14 13.25
C PRO A 66 -30.32 22.10 12.57
N LEU A 67 -29.96 23.38 12.52
CA LEU A 67 -30.75 24.44 11.86
C LEU A 67 -30.47 24.55 10.36
N GLY A 68 -29.59 23.70 9.81
CA GLY A 68 -29.16 23.77 8.43
C GLY A 68 -28.07 24.82 8.18
N ILE A 69 -27.41 24.69 7.02
CA ILE A 69 -26.41 25.64 6.53
C ILE A 69 -27.06 26.37 5.37
N VAL A 70 -27.20 27.69 5.48
CA VAL A 70 -27.88 28.52 4.48
C VAL A 70 -27.03 28.64 3.23
N GLN A 71 -25.72 28.87 3.41
CA GLN A 71 -24.79 28.99 2.30
C GLN A 71 -23.39 28.53 2.69
N ARG A 72 -22.73 27.84 1.76
CA ARG A 72 -21.30 27.48 1.83
C ARG A 72 -20.55 28.20 0.71
N LYS A 73 -19.44 28.86 1.04
CA LYS A 73 -18.51 29.45 0.08
C LYS A 73 -17.09 28.95 0.37
N ASN A 74 -16.40 28.41 -0.64
CA ASN A 74 -15.03 27.92 -0.48
C ASN A 74 -14.05 29.02 -0.94
N GLU A 75 -13.26 29.55 -0.02
CA GLU A 75 -12.22 30.54 -0.30
C GLU A 75 -10.82 29.87 -0.28
N VAL A 76 -9.77 30.64 -0.58
CA VAL A 76 -8.39 30.15 -0.47
C VAL A 76 -7.99 30.12 1.01
N GLY A 77 -7.76 28.93 1.56
CA GLY A 77 -7.37 28.73 2.96
C GLY A 77 -8.52 28.68 3.97
N GLU A 78 -9.76 29.00 3.56
CA GLU A 78 -10.92 29.03 4.44
C GLU A 78 -12.20 28.49 3.77
N ILE A 79 -13.10 27.94 4.57
CA ILE A 79 -14.46 27.59 4.16
C ILE A 79 -15.44 28.44 4.95
N TRP A 80 -16.24 29.23 4.26
CA TRP A 80 -17.22 30.14 4.85
C TRP A 80 -18.57 29.45 4.92
N LEU A 81 -19.12 29.36 6.12
CA LEU A 81 -20.43 28.77 6.39
C LEU A 81 -21.34 29.83 6.99
N TYR A 82 -22.42 30.16 6.28
CA TYR A 82 -23.49 31.00 6.79
C TYR A 82 -24.52 30.11 7.49
N VAL A 83 -24.69 30.33 8.79
CA VAL A 83 -25.53 29.51 9.65
C VAL A 83 -26.56 30.38 10.39
N PRO A 84 -27.78 29.88 10.62
CA PRO A 84 -28.82 30.63 11.33
C PRO A 84 -28.40 31.02 12.74
N ASN A 85 -28.97 32.12 13.21
CA ASN A 85 -28.82 32.61 14.58
C ASN A 85 -29.22 31.54 15.60
N GLY A 86 -28.52 31.47 16.74
CA GLY A 86 -28.80 30.51 17.81
C GLY A 86 -28.29 29.09 17.54
N THR A 87 -27.56 28.84 16.46
CA THR A 87 -26.92 27.54 16.20
C THR A 87 -25.91 27.21 17.31
N ARG A 88 -26.05 26.05 17.97
CA ARG A 88 -25.22 25.64 19.13
C ARG A 88 -24.25 24.50 18.87
N LYS A 89 -24.42 23.77 17.77
CA LYS A 89 -23.61 22.60 17.44
C LYS A 89 -23.47 22.39 15.94
N ILE A 90 -22.38 21.72 15.56
CA ILE A 90 -22.03 21.38 14.18
C ILE A 90 -21.51 19.94 14.11
N THR A 91 -21.80 19.27 13.00
CA THR A 91 -21.21 17.98 12.63
C THR A 91 -20.23 18.21 11.49
N ILE A 92 -19.01 17.73 11.65
CA ILE A 92 -17.92 17.86 10.67
C ILE A 92 -17.59 16.46 10.14
N LYS A 93 -17.48 16.32 8.82
CA LYS A 93 -17.27 15.04 8.12
C LYS A 93 -16.08 15.18 7.19
N HIS A 94 -15.26 14.15 7.08
CA HIS A 94 -14.16 14.08 6.13
C HIS A 94 -14.15 12.70 5.45
N PRO A 95 -13.91 12.61 4.13
CA PRO A 95 -13.94 11.33 3.41
C PRO A 95 -12.91 10.31 3.95
N ARG A 96 -11.77 10.78 4.45
CA ARG A 96 -10.68 9.91 4.94
C ARG A 96 -10.58 9.79 6.46
N TRP A 97 -11.05 10.79 7.20
CA TRP A 97 -10.78 10.92 8.64
C TRP A 97 -12.03 10.74 9.50
N GLY A 98 -13.16 10.37 8.90
CA GLY A 98 -14.38 10.04 9.61
C GLY A 98 -15.27 11.24 9.92
N VAL A 99 -16.02 11.16 11.02
CA VAL A 99 -17.08 12.12 11.36
C VAL A 99 -17.01 12.53 12.83
N LEU A 100 -16.84 13.83 13.08
CA LEU A 100 -17.02 14.46 14.38
C LEU A 100 -18.49 14.92 14.51
N ARG A 101 -19.29 14.17 15.28
CA ARG A 101 -20.72 14.46 15.47
C ARG A 101 -20.95 15.44 16.60
N ASP A 102 -21.94 16.30 16.42
CA ASP A 102 -22.51 17.15 17.48
C ASP A 102 -21.48 17.95 18.29
N TYR A 103 -20.43 18.47 17.63
CA TYR A 103 -19.48 19.38 18.27
C TYR A 103 -20.23 20.62 18.77
N LYS A 104 -20.24 20.82 20.09
CA LYS A 104 -20.94 21.94 20.74
C LYS A 104 -20.03 23.15 20.77
N PHE A 105 -20.52 24.27 20.25
CA PHE A 105 -19.81 25.53 20.35
C PHE A 105 -19.77 26.00 21.81
N PRO A 106 -18.67 26.64 22.25
CA PRO A 106 -18.57 27.21 23.60
C PRO A 106 -19.53 28.38 23.82
N VAL A 107 -19.91 29.08 22.74
CA VAL A 107 -20.88 30.18 22.75
C VAL A 107 -21.97 29.94 21.72
N THR A 108 -23.17 30.47 21.95
CA THR A 108 -24.25 30.47 20.96
C THR A 108 -23.92 31.46 19.84
N LEU A 109 -24.07 31.03 18.59
CA LEU A 109 -23.78 31.91 17.46
C LEU A 109 -24.81 33.02 17.36
N GLU A 110 -24.34 34.25 17.37
CA GLU A 110 -25.16 35.45 17.21
C GLU A 110 -25.17 35.96 15.77
N SER A 111 -26.31 36.51 15.37
CA SER A 111 -26.54 37.11 14.05
C SER A 111 -25.48 38.17 13.70
N ARG A 112 -25.06 38.21 12.42
CA ARG A 112 -24.10 39.18 11.84
C ARG A 112 -22.68 39.17 12.44
N LEU A 113 -22.37 38.23 13.33
CA LEU A 113 -21.03 38.05 13.85
C LEU A 113 -20.25 36.99 13.06
N THR A 114 -18.94 37.16 13.03
CA THR A 114 -18.00 36.27 12.36
C THR A 114 -17.20 35.47 13.39
N TYR A 115 -17.09 34.16 13.18
CA TYR A 115 -16.37 33.24 14.05
C TYR A 115 -15.31 32.48 13.27
N GLU A 116 -14.22 32.11 13.94
CA GLU A 116 -13.17 31.24 13.42
C GLU A 116 -13.32 29.84 14.02
N LEU A 117 -13.24 28.81 13.18
CA LEU A 117 -13.17 27.42 13.57
C LEU A 117 -11.91 26.79 12.96
N VAL A 118 -10.92 26.45 13.77
CA VAL A 118 -9.69 25.82 13.29
C VAL A 118 -9.78 24.32 13.47
N ILE A 119 -9.61 23.57 12.38
CA ILE A 119 -9.56 22.11 12.42
C ILE A 119 -8.10 21.66 12.45
N GLU A 120 -7.74 20.82 13.41
CA GLU A 120 -6.44 20.16 13.47
C GLU A 120 -6.49 18.90 12.60
N GLU A 121 -5.89 19.01 11.43
CA GLU A 121 -5.72 17.88 10.53
C GLU A 121 -4.62 16.93 11.07
N PRO A 122 -4.84 15.61 11.01
CA PRO A 122 -3.82 14.67 11.45
C PRO A 122 -2.57 14.86 10.58
N LEU A 123 -1.41 15.00 11.23
CA LEU A 123 -0.14 15.11 10.53
C LEU A 123 0.05 13.90 9.62
N LEU A 124 -0.04 14.12 8.30
CA LEU A 124 0.44 13.16 7.34
C LEU A 124 1.95 13.03 7.61
N LYS A 125 2.38 11.87 8.12
CA LYS A 125 3.80 11.50 8.07
C LYS A 125 4.16 11.33 6.59
N VAL A 126 4.41 12.45 5.92
CA VAL A 126 5.18 12.44 4.69
C VAL A 126 6.57 12.08 5.15
N GLU A 127 6.96 10.84 4.91
CA GLU A 127 8.34 10.41 5.08
C GLU A 127 9.13 11.14 4.00
N GLU A 128 9.56 12.37 4.30
CA GLU A 128 10.41 13.15 3.43
C GLU A 128 11.76 12.43 3.34
N GLU A 129 11.94 11.65 2.28
CA GLU A 129 13.25 11.11 1.94
C GLU A 129 14.14 12.25 1.45
N TYR A 130 14.80 12.94 2.38
CA TYR A 130 15.79 13.95 2.03
C TYR A 130 16.91 13.27 1.23
N PRO A 131 17.28 13.77 0.03
CA PRO A 131 18.42 13.25 -0.68
C PRO A 131 19.65 13.42 0.22
N ARG A 132 20.25 12.30 0.64
CA ARG A 132 21.49 12.31 1.42
C ARG A 132 22.58 12.96 0.58
N VAL A 133 22.89 14.22 0.86
CA VAL A 133 24.04 14.92 0.29
C VAL A 133 25.31 14.18 0.74
N ARG A 134 25.84 13.35 -0.14
CA ARG A 134 27.09 12.65 0.09
C ARG A 134 28.20 13.69 -0.05
N LYS A 135 28.70 14.23 1.07
CA LYS A 135 29.93 15.04 1.06
C LYS A 135 31.08 14.15 0.63
N VAL A 136 31.48 14.26 -0.64
CA VAL A 136 32.71 13.64 -1.13
C VAL A 136 33.86 14.54 -0.69
N LEU A 137 34.36 14.33 0.54
CA LEU A 137 35.68 14.82 0.89
C LEU A 137 36.70 13.92 0.18
N ARG A 138 37.36 14.43 -0.86
CA ARG A 138 38.60 13.83 -1.36
C ARG A 138 39.75 14.44 -0.55
N PRO A 139 40.48 13.67 0.26
CA PRO A 139 41.74 14.13 0.81
C PRO A 139 42.77 14.11 -0.33
N LEU A 140 43.46 15.23 -0.54
CA LEU A 140 44.70 15.26 -1.31
C LEU A 140 45.74 14.42 -0.54
N PRO A 141 46.49 13.55 -1.23
CA PRO A 141 47.50 12.75 -0.55
C PRO A 141 48.65 13.67 -0.16
N ASN A 142 49.17 13.49 1.05
CA ASN A 142 50.61 13.41 1.32
C ASN A 142 50.84 12.88 2.74
N ALA A 143 51.70 11.87 2.81
CA ALA A 143 51.86 10.95 3.92
C ALA A 143 52.46 11.59 5.19
N SER A 144 52.10 11.00 6.34
CA SER A 144 53.08 10.54 7.32
C SER A 144 52.69 9.13 7.75
N LEU A 145 53.60 8.17 7.53
CA LEU A 145 53.35 6.72 7.57
C LEU A 145 53.21 6.14 8.99
N ASP A 146 53.45 6.94 10.04
CA ASP A 146 53.62 6.39 11.39
C ASP A 146 52.36 6.37 12.26
N GLU A 147 51.35 7.21 12.00
CA GLU A 147 50.15 7.27 12.85
C GLU A 147 49.13 6.15 12.54
N SER A 148 49.21 5.54 11.36
CA SER A 148 48.24 4.56 10.86
C SER A 148 48.48 3.12 11.35
N LEU A 149 49.57 2.87 12.08
CA LEU A 149 49.93 1.55 12.63
C LEU A 149 49.48 1.33 14.08
N ARG A 150 48.49 2.07 14.60
CA ARG A 150 47.80 1.60 15.82
C ARG A 150 46.92 0.41 15.46
N ALA A 151 47.38 -0.78 15.83
CA ALA A 151 46.57 -1.99 15.76
C ALA A 151 45.26 -1.78 16.53
N MET A 152 44.14 -1.72 15.80
CA MET A 152 42.82 -1.79 16.41
C MET A 152 42.70 -3.10 17.21
N PRO A 153 42.07 -3.08 18.40
CA PRO A 153 41.83 -4.30 19.15
C PRO A 153 40.98 -5.23 18.29
N THR A 154 41.55 -6.38 17.92
CA THR A 154 40.88 -7.45 17.18
C THR A 154 39.87 -8.14 18.09
N GLY A 155 38.74 -7.47 18.32
CA GLY A 155 37.54 -8.11 18.82
C GLY A 155 37.19 -9.22 17.83
N LYS A 156 37.39 -10.48 18.23
CA LYS A 156 37.05 -11.65 17.43
C LYS A 156 35.59 -11.53 16.97
N LEU A 157 35.39 -11.18 15.70
CA LEU A 157 34.08 -11.15 15.08
C LEU A 157 33.54 -12.57 15.09
N LYS A 158 32.63 -12.86 16.02
CA LYS A 158 32.01 -14.18 16.18
C LYS A 158 31.28 -14.48 14.87
N SER A 159 31.92 -15.28 14.00
CA SER A 159 31.42 -15.63 12.68
C SER A 159 30.04 -16.29 12.82
N ARG A 160 28.99 -15.51 12.60
CA ARG A 160 27.61 -16.00 12.57
C ARG A 160 27.48 -16.77 11.26
N ARG A 161 27.33 -18.10 11.39
CA ARG A 161 27.31 -19.04 10.24
C ARG A 161 26.29 -18.59 9.20
N LEU A 162 26.65 -18.76 7.93
CA LEU A 162 25.75 -18.60 6.78
C LEU A 162 24.58 -19.57 6.96
N ALA A 163 23.34 -19.10 6.85
CA ALA A 163 22.16 -19.95 6.92
C ALA A 163 21.57 -20.13 5.52
N PHE A 164 21.36 -21.38 5.10
CA PHE A 164 20.74 -21.70 3.82
C PHE A 164 19.32 -22.17 4.06
N THR A 165 18.34 -21.57 3.38
CA THR A 165 16.93 -21.95 3.50
C THR A 165 16.45 -22.42 2.13
N SER A 166 15.89 -23.63 2.08
CA SER A 166 15.22 -24.17 0.89
C SER A 166 13.72 -24.22 1.16
N LEU A 167 12.93 -23.68 0.24
CA LEU A 167 11.49 -23.54 0.35
C LEU A 167 10.81 -24.11 -0.88
N LEU A 168 9.76 -24.88 -0.65
CA LEU A 168 8.82 -25.28 -1.69
C LEU A 168 7.69 -24.27 -1.66
N THR A 169 7.47 -23.59 -2.77
CA THR A 169 6.44 -22.58 -2.94
C THR A 169 5.31 -23.12 -3.81
N VAL A 170 4.10 -22.73 -3.48
CA VAL A 170 2.90 -22.98 -4.29
C VAL A 170 2.25 -21.62 -4.51
N GLY A 171 2.16 -21.22 -5.77
CA GLY A 171 1.37 -20.06 -6.16
C GLY A 171 -0.05 -20.48 -6.50
N TRP A 172 -1.02 -19.70 -6.03
CA TRP A 172 -2.45 -20.00 -6.18
C TRP A 172 -3.05 -19.08 -7.24
N ASP A 173 -3.43 -19.64 -8.38
CA ASP A 173 -4.30 -19.00 -9.36
C ASP A 173 -5.70 -19.66 -9.30
N HIS A 174 -6.74 -18.95 -9.75
CA HIS A 174 -8.16 -19.30 -9.55
C HIS A 174 -8.56 -20.72 -10.02
N GLU A 175 -7.70 -21.38 -10.81
CA GLU A 175 -7.98 -22.69 -11.38
C GLU A 175 -6.89 -23.76 -11.16
N ARG A 176 -5.62 -23.42 -10.89
CA ARG A 176 -4.55 -24.41 -10.61
C ARG A 176 -3.39 -23.88 -9.75
N PRO A 177 -2.80 -24.73 -8.88
CA PRO A 177 -1.59 -24.40 -8.16
C PRO A 177 -0.35 -24.57 -9.06
N ALA A 178 0.56 -23.60 -9.05
CA ALA A 178 1.85 -23.70 -9.71
C ALA A 178 2.96 -23.92 -8.67
N PHE A 179 3.77 -24.95 -8.85
CA PHE A 179 4.82 -25.33 -7.91
C PHE A 179 6.13 -24.60 -8.22
N GLY A 180 6.82 -24.17 -7.17
CA GLY A 180 8.09 -23.50 -7.26
C GLY A 180 9.06 -23.93 -6.17
N VAL A 181 10.33 -23.63 -6.42
CA VAL A 181 11.43 -23.84 -5.48
C VAL A 181 12.10 -22.50 -5.27
N MET A 182 12.23 -22.11 -4.01
CA MET A 182 12.96 -20.92 -3.60
C MET A 182 14.16 -21.31 -2.74
N LEU A 183 15.35 -20.85 -3.15
CA LEU A 183 16.59 -21.02 -2.43
C LEU A 183 17.03 -19.65 -1.90
N ALA A 184 17.20 -19.54 -0.59
CA ALA A 184 17.63 -18.31 0.06
C ALA A 184 18.91 -18.54 0.87
N CYS A 185 19.87 -17.63 0.72
CA CYS A 185 21.11 -17.60 1.45
C CYS A 185 21.15 -16.36 2.33
N MET A 186 21.18 -16.52 3.66
CA MET A 186 20.93 -15.43 4.60
C MET A 186 21.97 -15.33 5.71
N LYS A 187 22.39 -14.09 6.01
CA LYS A 187 22.98 -13.69 7.31
C LYS A 187 22.06 -12.68 8.01
N LYS A 188 22.30 -11.37 7.82
CA LYS A 188 21.42 -10.25 8.21
C LYS A 188 20.71 -9.67 6.97
N HIS A 189 21.45 -9.61 5.88
CA HIS A 189 20.98 -9.39 4.52
C HIS A 189 21.48 -10.57 3.68
N GLY A 190 20.71 -10.96 2.69
CA GLY A 190 20.94 -12.16 1.91
C GLY A 190 20.38 -12.03 0.51
N LEU A 191 20.54 -13.10 -0.25
CA LEU A 191 20.02 -13.22 -1.60
C LEU A 191 19.10 -14.42 -1.67
N TYR A 192 18.09 -14.33 -2.52
CA TYR A 192 17.23 -15.46 -2.84
C TYR A 192 17.04 -15.58 -4.34
N VAL A 193 16.76 -16.82 -4.76
CA VAL A 193 16.37 -17.16 -6.12
C VAL A 193 15.11 -18.01 -6.03
N HIS A 194 14.09 -17.65 -6.79
CA HIS A 194 12.80 -18.31 -6.82
C HIS A 194 12.45 -18.70 -8.26
N GLY A 195 12.24 -19.99 -8.50
CA GLY A 195 11.79 -20.52 -9.78
C GLY A 195 10.46 -21.23 -9.61
N GLN A 196 9.46 -20.84 -10.40
CA GLN A 196 8.14 -21.46 -10.41
C GLN A 196 7.82 -21.95 -11.83
N ALA A 197 7.32 -23.17 -11.96
CA ALA A 197 6.98 -23.77 -13.25
C ALA A 197 5.78 -24.70 -13.12
N ASP A 198 4.86 -24.61 -14.08
CA ASP A 198 3.84 -25.63 -14.27
C ASP A 198 4.43 -26.76 -15.12
N LEU A 199 4.36 -28.00 -14.64
CA LEU A 199 5.07 -29.18 -15.16
C LEU A 199 4.56 -29.67 -16.54
N LYS A 200 3.70 -28.90 -17.23
CA LYS A 200 3.12 -29.24 -18.53
C LYS A 200 3.67 -28.32 -19.63
N SER A 201 4.32 -28.94 -20.61
CA SER A 201 4.74 -28.28 -21.86
C SER A 201 3.53 -28.09 -22.77
N LEU A 202 3.34 -26.88 -23.28
CA LEU A 202 2.25 -26.52 -24.18
C LEU A 202 2.81 -26.28 -25.59
N SER A 203 2.48 -27.19 -26.51
CA SER A 203 2.62 -26.94 -27.96
C SER A 203 1.51 -26.00 -28.40
N VAL A 204 1.85 -24.95 -29.14
CA VAL A 204 0.91 -23.94 -29.64
C VAL A 204 0.98 -23.94 -31.16
N ASP A 205 -0.18 -24.04 -31.80
CA ASP A 205 -0.29 -24.21 -33.26
C ASP A 205 -0.73 -22.89 -33.94
N GLY A 206 -1.24 -21.90 -33.20
CA GLY A 206 -1.62 -20.58 -33.72
C GLY A 206 -1.88 -19.51 -32.63
N GLU A 207 -2.35 -18.33 -33.04
CA GLU A 207 -2.64 -17.19 -32.15
C GLU A 207 -4.10 -16.72 -32.32
N CYS A 208 -4.75 -16.32 -31.23
CA CYS A 208 -6.10 -15.73 -31.22
C CYS A 208 -6.16 -14.46 -30.34
N ARG A 209 -7.17 -13.62 -30.58
CA ARG A 209 -7.48 -12.40 -29.80
C ARG A 209 -8.52 -12.68 -28.70
N LYS A 210 -8.78 -11.70 -27.84
CA LYS A 210 -9.77 -11.77 -26.73
C LYS A 210 -11.18 -12.17 -27.18
N ASP A 211 -11.58 -11.80 -28.38
CA ASP A 211 -12.87 -12.12 -29.01
C ASP A 211 -12.90 -13.52 -29.65
N GLY A 212 -11.79 -14.27 -29.59
CA GLY A 212 -11.64 -15.56 -30.23
C GLY A 212 -11.32 -15.48 -31.72
N SER A 213 -11.08 -14.29 -32.29
CA SER A 213 -10.76 -14.13 -33.71
C SER A 213 -9.29 -14.47 -34.01
N ILE A 214 -9.06 -15.04 -35.20
CA ILE A 214 -7.71 -15.28 -35.72
C ILE A 214 -7.18 -13.97 -36.34
N PRO A 215 -6.01 -13.44 -35.92
CA PRO A 215 -5.50 -12.15 -36.39
C PRO A 215 -5.32 -12.03 -37.91
N SER A 216 -5.12 -13.16 -38.60
CA SER A 216 -4.86 -13.21 -40.04
C SER A 216 -6.13 -13.28 -40.90
N THR A 217 -7.20 -13.88 -40.38
CA THR A 217 -8.42 -14.17 -41.17
C THR A 217 -9.64 -13.40 -40.67
N GLY A 218 -9.66 -12.98 -39.40
CA GLY A 218 -10.81 -12.34 -38.76
C GLY A 218 -11.92 -13.30 -38.32
N ASP A 219 -11.81 -14.57 -38.70
CA ASP A 219 -12.78 -15.61 -38.35
C ASP A 219 -12.65 -16.08 -36.89
N THR A 220 -13.79 -16.43 -36.29
CA THR A 220 -13.90 -16.96 -34.93
C THR A 220 -14.18 -18.48 -35.00
N PRO A 221 -13.16 -19.34 -34.87
CA PRO A 221 -13.38 -20.78 -34.84
C PRO A 221 -14.18 -21.20 -33.60
N TYR A 222 -14.89 -22.32 -33.69
CA TYR A 222 -15.64 -22.86 -32.57
C TYR A 222 -14.70 -23.49 -31.52
N TYR A 223 -14.80 -23.01 -30.27
CA TYR A 223 -13.98 -23.45 -29.14
C TYR A 223 -14.70 -24.51 -28.30
N THR A 224 -13.96 -25.49 -27.78
CA THR A 224 -14.48 -26.57 -26.92
C THR A 224 -14.72 -26.14 -25.46
N GLY A 225 -14.22 -24.96 -25.08
CA GLY A 225 -14.20 -24.49 -23.69
C GLY A 225 -13.08 -25.12 -22.84
N SER A 226 -12.19 -25.92 -23.43
CA SER A 226 -11.00 -26.41 -22.73
C SER A 226 -9.85 -25.42 -22.82
N GLU A 227 -9.40 -24.96 -21.65
CA GLU A 227 -8.30 -24.00 -21.53
C GLU A 227 -7.03 -24.71 -21.06
N LYS A 228 -5.93 -24.50 -21.79
CA LYS A 228 -4.61 -25.03 -21.45
C LYS A 228 -3.69 -23.88 -21.07
N TYR A 229 -3.13 -23.99 -19.89
CA TYR A 229 -2.27 -22.98 -19.28
C TYR A 229 -0.83 -23.49 -19.24
N SER A 230 0.13 -22.61 -19.50
CA SER A 230 1.54 -22.87 -19.25
C SER A 230 2.18 -21.64 -18.63
N ARG A 231 2.85 -21.84 -17.50
CA ARG A 231 3.42 -20.75 -16.73
C ARG A 231 4.81 -21.11 -16.22
N TYR A 232 5.72 -20.15 -16.37
CA TYR A 232 7.01 -20.20 -15.69
C TYR A 232 7.44 -18.80 -15.28
N ALA A 233 8.05 -18.70 -14.10
CA ALA A 233 8.60 -17.47 -13.56
C ALA A 233 9.96 -17.75 -12.90
N PHE A 234 10.93 -16.89 -13.19
CA PHE A 234 12.25 -16.91 -12.58
C PHE A 234 12.53 -15.54 -11.97
N LEU A 235 12.76 -15.51 -10.67
CA LEU A 235 12.89 -14.30 -9.87
C LEU A 235 14.17 -14.39 -9.03
N ALA A 236 14.87 -13.28 -8.87
CA ALA A 236 16.02 -13.18 -7.98
C ALA A 236 15.97 -11.86 -7.23
N GLY A 237 16.41 -11.85 -5.98
CA GLY A 237 16.19 -10.69 -5.13
C GLY A 237 16.98 -10.67 -3.84
N GLY A 238 16.78 -9.58 -3.11
CA GLY A 238 17.32 -9.37 -1.78
C GLY A 238 16.37 -9.91 -0.72
N ILE A 239 16.93 -10.43 0.37
CA ILE A 239 16.17 -10.79 1.57
C ILE A 239 16.83 -10.16 2.81
N HIS A 240 16.03 -9.44 3.60
CA HIS A 240 16.50 -8.60 4.70
C HIS A 240 15.79 -8.99 6.00
N SER A 241 16.53 -9.10 7.10
CA SER A 241 15.92 -9.35 8.42
C SER A 241 15.27 -8.09 8.96
N ILE A 242 13.95 -8.09 9.16
CA ILE A 242 13.23 -7.01 9.84
C ILE A 242 13.13 -7.32 11.34
N ALA A 243 12.82 -8.57 11.69
CA ALA A 243 12.75 -9.05 13.07
C ALA A 243 13.60 -10.32 13.26
N SER A 244 13.74 -10.78 14.49
CA SER A 244 14.48 -12.01 14.82
C SER A 244 13.91 -13.27 14.14
N LEU A 245 12.62 -13.26 13.78
CA LEU A 245 11.91 -14.36 13.14
C LEU A 245 11.32 -13.99 11.77
N CYS A 246 11.29 -12.70 11.39
CA CYS A 246 10.63 -12.23 10.16
C CYS A 246 11.64 -11.57 9.22
N TYR A 247 11.61 -11.98 7.96
CA TYR A 247 12.45 -11.51 6.87
C TYR A 247 11.56 -10.99 5.76
N LEU A 248 11.92 -9.86 5.17
CA LEU A 248 11.27 -9.32 3.99
C LEU A 248 12.14 -9.63 2.78
N TYR A 249 11.54 -10.09 1.69
CA TYR A 249 12.24 -10.33 0.44
C TYR A 249 11.56 -9.60 -0.70
N GLU A 250 12.40 -9.05 -1.57
CA GLU A 250 12.02 -8.25 -2.72
C GLU A 250 12.87 -8.70 -3.89
N GLY A 251 12.24 -9.00 -5.02
CA GLY A 251 12.92 -9.54 -6.18
C GLY A 251 12.32 -9.09 -7.49
N VAL A 252 13.12 -9.19 -8.52
CA VAL A 252 12.75 -8.89 -9.90
C VAL A 252 13.27 -10.01 -10.77
N GLY A 253 12.59 -10.26 -11.89
CA GLY A 253 12.96 -11.31 -12.80
C GLY A 253 12.08 -11.32 -14.03
N TYR A 254 11.85 -12.52 -14.55
CA TYR A 254 11.14 -12.73 -15.80
C TYR A 254 10.02 -13.76 -15.62
N GLY A 255 8.83 -13.39 -16.06
CA GLY A 255 7.64 -14.24 -16.03
C GLY A 255 7.02 -14.38 -17.41
N LYS A 256 6.57 -15.59 -17.72
CA LYS A 256 5.73 -15.85 -18.88
C LYS A 256 4.53 -16.68 -18.48
N ARG A 257 3.34 -16.15 -18.77
CA ARG A 257 2.05 -16.82 -18.65
C ARG A 257 1.49 -16.96 -20.06
N GLN A 258 1.19 -18.20 -20.46
CA GLN A 258 0.57 -18.50 -21.75
C GLN A 258 -0.77 -19.17 -21.50
N VAL A 259 -1.80 -18.64 -22.16
CA VAL A 259 -3.14 -19.22 -22.18
C VAL A 259 -3.42 -19.64 -23.61
N ALA A 260 -3.76 -20.91 -23.82
CA ALA A 260 -4.22 -21.41 -25.10
C ALA A 260 -5.62 -22.01 -24.97
N TRP A 261 -6.44 -21.72 -25.95
CA TRP A 261 -7.77 -22.28 -26.12
C TRP A 261 -7.72 -23.37 -27.18
N GLU A 262 -8.47 -24.44 -26.94
CA GLU A 262 -8.58 -25.57 -27.86
C GLU A 262 -9.85 -25.42 -28.71
N THR A 263 -9.73 -25.65 -30.01
CA THR A 263 -10.87 -25.69 -30.93
C THR A 263 -11.48 -27.09 -30.99
N ILE A 264 -12.70 -27.21 -31.51
CA ILE A 264 -13.36 -28.52 -31.74
C ILE A 264 -12.54 -29.39 -32.71
N GLU A 265 -11.76 -28.75 -33.58
CA GLU A 265 -10.83 -29.39 -34.52
C GLU A 265 -9.51 -29.83 -33.87
N GLY A 266 -9.32 -29.59 -32.56
CA GLY A 266 -8.13 -29.98 -31.80
C GLY A 266 -6.92 -29.06 -31.96
N LEU A 267 -7.09 -27.88 -32.58
CA LEU A 267 -6.03 -26.87 -32.71
C LEU A 267 -5.90 -26.05 -31.42
N LYS A 268 -4.66 -25.77 -31.00
CA LYS A 268 -4.38 -24.95 -29.81
C LYS A 268 -3.97 -23.53 -30.21
N LEU A 269 -4.88 -22.59 -29.98
CA LEU A 269 -4.68 -21.17 -30.30
C LEU A 269 -4.31 -20.39 -29.03
N ARG A 270 -3.14 -19.73 -29.04
CA ARG A 270 -2.69 -18.89 -27.91
C ARG A 270 -3.38 -17.55 -27.92
N ASN A 271 -4.04 -17.21 -26.82
CA ASN A 271 -4.69 -15.92 -26.67
C ASN A 271 -3.64 -14.84 -26.34
N LYS A 272 -3.50 -13.82 -27.21
CA LYS A 272 -2.53 -12.72 -27.02
C LYS A 272 -2.86 -11.83 -25.83
N ASP A 273 -4.14 -11.57 -25.59
CA ASP A 273 -4.57 -10.57 -24.62
C ASP A 273 -4.50 -11.08 -23.17
N TYR A 274 -4.58 -12.40 -22.98
CA TYR A 274 -4.41 -13.05 -21.68
C TYR A 274 -3.03 -13.69 -21.47
N SER A 275 -2.17 -13.67 -22.49
CA SER A 275 -0.79 -14.16 -22.39
C SER A 275 0.19 -13.03 -22.11
N TYR A 276 0.71 -12.99 -20.89
CA TYR A 276 1.68 -11.99 -20.47
C TYR A 276 3.11 -12.53 -20.55
N LYS A 277 4.00 -11.75 -21.16
CA LYS A 277 5.45 -12.00 -21.19
C LYS A 277 6.16 -10.72 -20.79
N GLY A 278 7.05 -10.80 -19.81
CA GLY A 278 7.87 -9.64 -19.47
C GLY A 278 8.52 -9.72 -18.09
N ILE A 279 8.82 -8.53 -17.57
CA ILE A 279 9.42 -8.35 -16.25
C ILE A 279 8.40 -8.78 -15.19
N ALA A 280 8.86 -9.62 -14.28
CA ALA A 280 8.13 -10.02 -13.08
C ALA A 280 8.78 -9.38 -11.85
N ALA A 281 7.98 -8.98 -10.88
CA ALA A 281 8.44 -8.51 -9.59
C ALA A 281 7.78 -9.33 -8.48
N GLU A 282 8.48 -9.51 -7.38
CA GLU A 282 8.04 -10.30 -6.24
C GLU A 282 8.30 -9.55 -4.95
N LEU A 283 7.32 -9.59 -4.06
CA LEU A 283 7.40 -9.04 -2.73
C LEU A 283 6.80 -10.03 -1.74
N GLY A 284 7.50 -10.34 -0.66
CA GLY A 284 6.96 -11.26 0.34
C GLY A 284 7.67 -11.27 1.68
N LEU A 285 7.02 -11.93 2.63
CA LEU A 285 7.47 -12.12 3.99
C LEU A 285 7.83 -13.58 4.23
N LEU A 286 8.98 -13.82 4.85
CA LEU A 286 9.46 -15.12 5.29
C LEU A 286 9.54 -15.13 6.82
N VAL A 287 8.83 -16.08 7.44
CA VAL A 287 8.85 -16.33 8.89
C VAL A 287 9.63 -17.60 9.18
N LYS A 288 10.68 -17.49 10.00
CA LYS A 288 11.47 -18.65 10.45
C LYS A 288 10.96 -19.13 11.81
N VAL A 289 10.62 -20.41 11.90
CA VAL A 289 10.24 -21.09 13.14
C VAL A 289 11.17 -22.29 13.36
N ARG A 290 12.28 -22.06 14.08
CA ARG A 290 13.34 -23.05 14.32
C ARG A 290 13.93 -23.62 13.02
N LYS A 291 13.66 -24.89 12.72
CA LYS A 291 14.11 -25.59 11.49
C LYS A 291 13.15 -25.39 10.32
N MET A 292 11.95 -24.85 10.55
CA MET A 292 10.95 -24.61 9.50
C MET A 292 10.96 -23.15 9.08
N ALA A 293 10.65 -22.90 7.81
CA ALA A 293 10.44 -21.57 7.25
C ALA A 293 9.12 -21.55 6.50
N LEU A 294 8.36 -20.46 6.67
CA LEU A 294 7.07 -20.22 6.02
C LEU A 294 7.17 -18.93 5.23
N THR A 295 6.68 -18.91 4.00
CA THR A 295 6.68 -17.72 3.15
C THR A 295 5.29 -17.38 2.66
N LEU A 296 5.03 -16.09 2.59
CA LEU A 296 3.84 -15.51 2.00
C LEU A 296 4.29 -14.36 1.10
N GLY A 297 4.01 -14.43 -0.19
CA GLY A 297 4.43 -13.43 -1.16
C GLY A 297 3.37 -13.16 -2.20
N VAL A 298 3.66 -12.16 -3.03
CA VAL A 298 2.88 -11.83 -4.21
C VAL A 298 3.84 -11.62 -5.38
N ILE A 299 3.55 -12.26 -6.50
CA ILE A 299 4.26 -12.06 -7.76
C ILE A 299 3.38 -11.23 -8.68
N THR A 300 3.95 -10.19 -9.28
CA THR A 300 3.32 -9.45 -10.38
C THR A 300 4.08 -9.66 -11.68
N ILE A 301 3.36 -9.86 -12.79
CA ILE A 301 3.94 -9.95 -14.14
C ILE A 301 3.42 -8.75 -14.93
N LYS A 302 4.35 -7.89 -15.40
CA LYS A 302 4.05 -6.67 -16.17
C LYS A 302 3.09 -5.68 -15.46
N GLY A 303 2.83 -5.84 -14.16
CA GLY A 303 1.87 -5.03 -13.40
C GLY A 303 0.39 -5.39 -13.61
N GLU A 304 0.08 -6.23 -14.61
CA GLU A 304 -1.29 -6.56 -15.01
C GLU A 304 -1.78 -7.86 -14.36
N TYR A 305 -0.87 -8.82 -14.13
CA TYR A 305 -1.19 -10.09 -13.49
C TYR A 305 -0.59 -10.15 -12.09
N TRP A 306 -1.37 -10.61 -11.12
CA TRP A 306 -1.00 -10.71 -9.71
C TRP A 306 -1.29 -12.11 -9.20
N GLU A 307 -0.36 -12.69 -8.47
CA GLU A 307 -0.49 -14.03 -7.94
C GLU A 307 0.02 -14.14 -6.52
N PRO A 308 -0.83 -14.58 -5.56
CA PRO A 308 -0.39 -14.90 -4.22
C PRO A 308 0.41 -16.20 -4.19
N THR A 309 1.54 -16.21 -3.49
CA THR A 309 2.38 -17.39 -3.28
C THR A 309 2.52 -17.71 -1.81
N VAL A 310 2.40 -18.99 -1.48
CA VAL A 310 2.60 -19.53 -0.13
C VAL A 310 3.63 -20.64 -0.21
N GLY A 311 4.61 -20.63 0.70
CA GLY A 311 5.66 -21.64 0.71
C GLY A 311 5.98 -22.16 2.09
N VAL A 312 6.44 -23.40 2.14
CA VAL A 312 6.92 -24.07 3.35
C VAL A 312 8.27 -24.70 3.04
N GLY A 313 9.19 -24.61 3.99
CA GLY A 313 10.54 -25.12 3.79
C GLY A 313 11.31 -25.31 5.07
N ILE A 314 12.59 -25.65 4.88
CA ILE A 314 13.50 -26.03 5.95
C ILE A 314 14.72 -25.12 5.90
N ASN A 315 15.16 -24.70 7.08
CA ASN A 315 16.37 -23.91 7.28
C ASN A 315 17.51 -24.85 7.76
N PHE A 316 18.61 -24.85 7.02
CA PHE A 316 19.82 -25.65 7.25
C PHE A 316 20.91 -24.82 7.93
#